data_AF-A0A352GMJ1-F1
#
_entry.id   AF-A0A352GMJ1-F1
#
_cell.length_a   1.000
_cell.length_b   1.000
_cell.length_c   1.000
_cell.angle_alpha   90.00
_cell.angle_beta   90.00
_cell.angle_gamma   90.00
#
_symmetry.space_group_name_H-M   'P 1'
#
loop_
_entity.id
_entity.type
_entity.pdbx_description
1 polymer ?
#
loop_
_entity_poly.entity_id
_entity_poly.type
_entity_poly.pdbx_seq_one_letter_code
_entity_poly.pdbx_strand_id
1 'polypeptide(L)'
;EYRLAESDGIVRAIDPETRTVSTDFDDVSADVVNFIPRQRAGDIALAAGTADETGWCPVDPATFASTLVPHVHVIGDAAFAPPLPKAAAAAVSVAETCAQAIVRDLTQADMPAPHWHAGCYSLAAPGHGFEASTDFHLAKGHVAIDEATMQRTPEGAPAEDLQAGAEKAELWLRGIMGQVWG
;
A
#
# COMPACT_ATOMS: atom_id res chain seq x y z
N GLU A 1 -3.35 -12.07 -23.42
CA GLU A 1 -4.69 -12.23 -22.80
C GLU A 1 -4.54 -11.91 -21.32
N TYR A 2 -5.50 -11.18 -20.72
CA TYR A 2 -5.52 -10.94 -19.28
C TYR A 2 -6.43 -11.98 -18.61
N ARG A 3 -5.96 -12.60 -17.52
CA ARG A 3 -6.68 -13.64 -16.78
C ARG A 3 -6.76 -13.26 -15.31
N LEU A 4 -7.98 -13.25 -14.77
CA LEU A 4 -8.23 -13.02 -13.34
C LEU A 4 -7.89 -14.28 -12.54
N ALA A 5 -7.63 -14.13 -11.24
CA ALA A 5 -7.36 -15.28 -10.37
C ALA A 5 -8.51 -16.31 -10.35
N GLU A 6 -9.76 -15.84 -10.43
CA GLU A 6 -10.96 -16.68 -10.52
C GLU A 6 -11.18 -17.34 -11.90
N SER A 7 -10.43 -16.89 -12.91
CA SER A 7 -10.47 -17.38 -14.29
C SER A 7 -9.08 -17.87 -14.70
N ASP A 8 -8.51 -18.76 -13.89
CA ASP A 8 -7.27 -19.51 -14.15
C ASP A 8 -5.98 -18.66 -14.19
N GLY A 9 -6.01 -17.46 -13.63
CA GLY A 9 -4.85 -16.56 -13.54
C GLY A 9 -3.89 -16.84 -12.37
N ILE A 10 -4.14 -17.86 -11.54
CA ILE A 10 -3.27 -18.19 -10.39
C ILE A 10 -2.01 -18.89 -10.89
N VAL A 11 -0.86 -18.27 -10.66
CA VAL A 11 0.45 -18.88 -10.91
C VAL A 11 0.76 -19.89 -9.81
N ARG A 12 1.04 -21.14 -10.21
CA ARG A 12 1.41 -22.25 -9.32
C ARG A 12 2.90 -22.53 -9.29
N ALA A 13 3.55 -22.43 -10.43
CA ALA A 13 4.98 -22.65 -10.56
C ALA A 13 5.57 -21.82 -11.70
N ILE A 14 6.88 -21.60 -11.63
CA ILE A 14 7.67 -20.99 -12.69
C ILE A 14 8.90 -21.84 -12.90
N ASP A 15 9.14 -22.21 -14.16
CA ASP A 15 10.39 -22.79 -14.62
C ASP A 15 11.22 -21.68 -15.30
N PRO A 16 12.31 -21.21 -14.66
CA PRO A 16 13.16 -20.18 -15.23
C PRO A 16 14.06 -20.68 -16.38
N GLU A 17 14.32 -21.99 -16.48
CA GLU A 17 15.14 -22.55 -17.58
C GLU A 17 14.35 -22.55 -18.89
N THR A 18 13.06 -22.93 -18.83
CA THR A 18 12.18 -22.95 -20.00
C THR A 18 11.38 -21.66 -20.19
N ARG A 19 11.40 -20.74 -19.20
CA ARG A 19 10.56 -19.53 -19.13
C ARG A 19 9.07 -19.86 -19.20
N THR A 20 8.67 -20.89 -18.46
CA THR A 20 7.30 -21.39 -18.41
C THR A 20 6.65 -20.99 -17.08
N VAL A 21 5.43 -20.46 -17.16
CA VAL A 21 4.56 -20.17 -16.02
C VAL A 21 3.44 -21.20 -16.03
N SER A 22 3.34 -22.00 -14.97
CA SER A 22 2.27 -22.98 -14.81
C SER A 22 1.14 -22.40 -13.98
N THR A 23 -0.08 -22.52 -14.47
CA THR A 23 -1.32 -22.25 -13.72
C THR A 23 -1.95 -23.57 -13.27
N ASP A 24 -3.19 -23.55 -12.78
CA ASP A 24 -3.93 -24.78 -12.47
C ASP A 24 -4.29 -25.61 -13.71
N PHE A 25 -4.29 -24.99 -14.90
CA PHE A 25 -4.85 -25.61 -16.12
C PHE A 25 -3.90 -25.57 -17.31
N ASP A 26 -2.99 -24.59 -17.37
CA ASP A 26 -2.13 -24.34 -18.52
C ASP A 26 -0.67 -24.15 -18.13
N ASP A 27 0.21 -24.46 -19.08
CA ASP A 27 1.60 -24.00 -19.10
C ASP A 27 1.76 -22.91 -20.16
N VAL A 28 2.18 -21.73 -19.74
CA VAL A 28 2.38 -20.56 -20.60
C VAL A 28 3.86 -20.26 -20.73
N SER A 29 4.42 -20.41 -21.93
CA SER A 29 5.81 -20.00 -22.21
C SER A 29 5.85 -18.57 -22.75
N ALA A 30 6.82 -17.78 -22.30
CA ALA A 30 6.98 -16.40 -22.73
C ALA A 30 8.46 -16.04 -22.95
N ASP A 31 8.71 -15.05 -23.81
CA ASP A 31 10.07 -14.54 -24.01
C ASP A 31 10.62 -13.86 -22.75
N VAL A 32 9.73 -13.21 -21.98
CA VAL A 32 10.02 -12.54 -20.72
C VAL A 32 8.91 -12.84 -19.72
N VAL A 33 9.28 -13.20 -18.49
CA VAL A 33 8.36 -13.40 -17.37
C VAL A 33 8.74 -12.42 -16.27
N ASN A 34 7.81 -11.50 -15.93
CA ASN A 34 7.92 -10.66 -14.74
C ASN A 34 7.00 -11.24 -13.65
N PHE A 35 7.58 -12.00 -12.72
CA PHE A 35 6.84 -12.62 -11.64
C PHE A 35 6.93 -11.82 -10.34
N ILE A 36 5.78 -11.54 -9.75
CA ILE A 36 5.66 -10.86 -8.45
C ILE A 36 5.20 -11.91 -7.42
N PRO A 37 6.08 -12.38 -6.53
CA PRO A 37 5.73 -13.40 -5.55
C PRO A 37 4.79 -12.86 -4.47
N ARG A 38 4.19 -13.77 -3.69
CA ARG A 38 3.49 -13.40 -2.45
C ARG A 38 4.45 -12.67 -1.51
N GLN A 39 3.98 -11.57 -0.94
CA GLN A 39 4.76 -10.68 -0.08
C GLN A 39 4.38 -10.89 1.39
N ARG A 40 5.28 -10.47 2.29
CA ARG A 40 5.11 -10.44 3.74
C ARG A 40 5.93 -9.28 4.34
N ALA A 41 5.82 -9.04 5.64
CA ALA A 41 6.71 -8.10 6.32
C ALA A 41 8.18 -8.50 6.15
N GLY A 42 9.07 -7.50 6.15
CA GLY A 42 10.51 -7.72 6.00
C GLY A 42 11.09 -8.59 7.13
N ASP A 43 12.19 -9.29 6.86
CA ASP A 43 12.76 -10.31 7.76
C ASP A 43 13.07 -9.81 9.17
N ILE A 44 13.45 -8.54 9.30
CA ILE A 44 13.69 -7.92 10.61
C ILE A 44 12.43 -7.91 11.48
N ALA A 45 11.23 -7.75 10.90
CA ALA A 45 9.99 -7.75 11.65
C ALA A 45 9.66 -9.14 12.21
N LEU A 46 9.93 -10.18 11.41
CA LEU A 46 9.78 -11.57 11.85
C LEU A 46 10.81 -11.90 12.93
N ALA A 47 12.07 -11.54 12.72
CA ALA A 47 13.15 -11.80 13.67
C ALA A 47 12.96 -11.04 15.00
N ALA A 48 12.39 -9.83 14.94
CA ALA A 48 12.06 -9.03 16.12
C ALA A 48 10.77 -9.49 16.83
N GLY A 49 10.01 -10.43 16.26
CA GLY A 49 8.76 -10.93 16.82
C GLY A 49 7.57 -9.97 16.69
N THR A 50 7.65 -8.98 15.78
CA THR A 50 6.56 -8.04 15.55
C THR A 50 5.55 -8.52 14.50
N ALA A 51 5.89 -9.55 13.74
CA ALA A 51 5.00 -10.22 12.80
C ALA A 51 4.36 -11.48 13.40
N ASP A 52 3.09 -11.73 13.08
CA ASP A 52 2.37 -12.94 13.48
C ASP A 52 2.44 -14.03 12.40
N GLU A 53 1.64 -15.10 12.57
CA GLU A 53 1.57 -16.25 11.65
C GLU A 53 1.07 -15.90 10.24
N THR A 54 0.43 -14.74 10.06
CA THR A 54 0.05 -14.23 8.73
C THR A 54 1.26 -13.71 7.94
N GLY A 55 2.39 -13.46 8.63
CA GLY A 55 3.60 -12.85 8.07
C GLY A 55 3.57 -11.32 8.07
N TRP A 56 2.55 -10.69 8.66
CA TRP A 56 2.44 -9.23 8.81
C TRP A 56 2.44 -8.82 10.28
N CYS A 57 2.64 -7.52 10.54
CA CYS A 57 2.72 -7.01 11.91
C CYS A 57 1.39 -6.45 12.37
N PRO A 58 0.68 -7.10 13.31
CA PRO A 58 -0.52 -6.53 13.90
C PRO A 58 -0.15 -5.30 14.75
N VAL A 59 -0.92 -4.23 14.58
CA VAL A 59 -0.69 -2.94 15.24
C VAL A 59 -1.98 -2.37 15.80
N ASP A 60 -1.87 -1.51 16.81
CA ASP A 60 -2.95 -0.60 17.19
C ASP A 60 -3.05 0.53 16.14
N PRO A 61 -4.14 0.63 15.36
CA PRO A 61 -4.25 1.62 14.30
C PRO A 61 -4.28 3.07 14.83
N ALA A 62 -4.55 3.31 16.11
CA ALA A 62 -4.50 4.65 16.67
C ALA A 62 -3.07 5.18 16.83
N THR A 63 -2.08 4.29 16.93
CA THR A 63 -0.71 4.63 17.35
C THR A 63 0.38 3.97 16.51
N PHE A 64 0.01 2.96 15.71
CA PHE A 64 0.90 2.02 15.03
C PHE A 64 1.87 1.28 15.96
N ALA A 65 1.56 1.22 17.26
CA ALA A 65 2.29 0.38 18.21
C ALA A 65 2.04 -1.10 17.91
N SER A 66 3.09 -1.92 17.97
CA SER A 66 2.97 -3.37 17.84
C SER A 66 2.12 -3.93 18.98
N THR A 67 1.20 -4.84 18.66
CA THR A 67 0.43 -5.56 19.67
C THR A 67 1.19 -6.75 20.26
N LEU A 68 2.35 -7.10 19.70
CA LEU A 68 3.17 -8.25 20.09
C LEU A 68 4.40 -7.84 20.90
N VAL A 69 5.01 -6.69 20.56
CA VAL A 69 6.26 -6.23 21.17
C VAL A 69 6.08 -4.83 21.76
N PRO A 70 6.13 -4.66 23.10
CA PRO A 70 6.04 -3.35 23.73
C PRO A 70 7.12 -2.39 23.26
N HIS A 71 6.79 -1.09 23.21
CA HIS A 71 7.69 0.00 22.82
C HIS A 71 8.24 -0.09 21.38
N VAL A 72 7.64 -0.93 20.54
CA VAL A 72 7.94 -1.00 19.11
C VAL A 72 6.73 -0.53 18.33
N HIS A 73 6.95 0.32 17.34
CA HIS A 73 5.95 0.71 16.36
C HIS A 73 6.31 0.11 15.01
N VAL A 74 5.30 -0.28 14.23
CA VAL A 74 5.49 -0.80 12.86
C VAL A 74 4.61 0.01 11.92
N ILE A 75 5.19 0.54 10.85
CA ILE A 75 4.53 1.38 9.85
C ILE A 75 4.79 0.86 8.43
N GLY A 76 4.11 1.45 7.45
CA GLY A 76 4.25 1.12 6.04
C GLY A 76 3.81 -0.30 5.72
N ASP A 77 4.42 -0.89 4.70
CA ASP A 77 3.97 -2.18 4.16
C ASP A 77 4.02 -3.33 5.17
N ALA A 78 4.89 -3.27 6.18
CA ALA A 78 4.97 -4.32 7.21
C ALA A 78 3.75 -4.35 8.14
N ALA A 79 3.13 -3.19 8.39
CA ALA A 79 2.00 -3.06 9.29
C ALA A 79 0.71 -3.70 8.71
N PHE A 80 -0.09 -4.30 9.58
CA PHE A 80 -1.40 -4.82 9.25
C PHE A 80 -2.49 -3.89 9.82
N ALA A 81 -2.94 -2.96 8.99
CA ALA A 81 -3.99 -1.99 9.32
C ALA A 81 -5.00 -1.82 8.18
N PRO A 82 -5.70 -2.90 7.77
CA PRO A 82 -6.70 -2.80 6.71
C PRO A 82 -7.81 -1.81 7.11
N PRO A 83 -8.38 -1.04 6.16
CA PRO A 83 -8.20 -1.15 4.71
C PRO A 83 -7.11 -0.22 4.11
N LEU A 84 -6.15 0.29 4.89
CA LEU A 84 -5.05 1.09 4.31
C LEU A 84 -4.27 0.28 3.26
N PRO A 85 -4.04 0.83 2.06
CA PRO A 85 -3.24 0.15 1.05
C PRO A 85 -1.76 0.14 1.45
N LYS A 86 -1.03 -0.88 0.99
CA LYS A 86 0.44 -0.93 1.06
C LYS A 86 1.02 -0.05 -0.04
N ALA A 87 1.04 1.26 0.20
CA ALA A 87 1.42 2.30 -0.74
C ALA A 87 2.21 3.42 -0.04
N ALA A 88 3.09 4.09 -0.77
CA ALA A 88 3.93 5.16 -0.23
C ALA A 88 3.13 6.29 0.43
N ALA A 89 2.01 6.72 -0.18
CA ALA A 89 1.14 7.75 0.40
C ALA A 89 0.61 7.34 1.79
N ALA A 90 0.08 6.12 1.91
CA ALA A 90 -0.37 5.57 3.18
C ALA A 90 0.79 5.47 4.18
N ALA A 91 1.96 4.95 3.75
CA ALA A 91 3.13 4.82 4.61
C ALA A 91 3.58 6.16 5.21
N VAL A 92 3.57 7.24 4.42
CA VAL A 92 3.89 8.59 4.89
C VAL A 92 2.83 9.11 5.86
N SER A 93 1.54 9.00 5.53
CA SER A 93 0.47 9.45 6.42
C SER A 93 0.49 8.73 7.78
N VAL A 94 0.73 7.41 7.80
CA VAL A 94 0.78 6.68 9.08
C VAL A 94 2.06 6.97 9.87
N ALA A 95 3.16 7.33 9.19
CA ALA A 95 4.39 7.73 9.86
C ALA A 95 4.20 8.98 10.73
N GLU A 96 3.36 9.93 10.29
CA GLU A 96 3.02 11.12 11.07
C GLU A 96 2.26 10.75 12.35
N THR A 97 1.27 9.85 12.25
CA THR A 97 0.54 9.33 13.43
C THR A 97 1.49 8.60 14.39
N CYS A 98 2.38 7.75 13.86
CA CYS A 98 3.38 7.04 14.65
C CYS A 98 4.31 8.01 15.38
N ALA A 99 4.79 9.06 14.69
CA ALA A 99 5.65 10.07 15.30
C ALA A 99 4.93 10.82 16.44
N GLN A 100 3.66 11.19 16.23
CA GLN A 100 2.85 11.83 17.26
C GLN A 100 2.61 10.90 18.46
N ALA A 101 2.37 9.61 18.23
CA ALA A 101 2.21 8.62 19.29
C ALA A 101 3.49 8.49 20.14
N ILE A 102 4.66 8.46 19.50
CA ILE A 102 5.96 8.43 20.20
C ILE A 102 6.14 9.71 21.03
N VAL A 103 5.83 10.88 20.47
CA VAL A 103 5.90 12.15 21.20
C VAL A 103 4.96 12.15 22.41
N ARG A 104 3.70 11.74 22.24
CA ARG A 104 2.73 11.58 23.34
C ARG A 104 3.30 10.66 24.42
N ASP A 105 3.85 9.52 24.06
CA ASP A 105 4.34 8.55 25.05
C ASP A 105 5.53 9.09 25.85
N LEU A 106 6.36 9.94 25.24
CA LEU A 106 7.51 10.57 25.89
C LEU A 106 7.15 11.82 26.70
N THR A 107 6.12 12.57 26.28
CA THR A 107 5.85 13.93 26.79
C THR A 107 4.49 14.07 27.48
N GLN A 108 3.63 13.06 27.39
CA GLN A 108 2.24 13.09 27.82
C GLN A 108 1.40 14.17 27.11
N ALA A 109 1.84 14.66 25.95
CA ALA A 109 1.07 15.60 25.14
C ALA A 109 -0.18 14.93 24.54
N ASP A 110 -1.25 15.68 24.34
CA ASP A 110 -2.43 15.17 23.63
C ASP A 110 -2.11 14.85 22.17
N MET A 111 -2.77 13.81 21.65
CA MET A 111 -2.67 13.41 20.25
C MET A 111 -4.04 13.56 19.57
N PRO A 112 -4.12 14.23 18.41
CA PRO A 112 -5.38 14.32 17.67
C PRO A 112 -5.84 12.95 17.20
N ALA A 113 -7.13 12.84 16.87
CA ALA A 113 -7.66 11.65 16.21
C ALA A 113 -6.93 11.44 14.87
N PRO A 114 -6.39 10.23 14.59
CA PRO A 114 -5.69 9.98 13.35
C PRO A 114 -6.61 10.09 12.12
N HIS A 115 -6.05 10.68 11.08
CA HIS A 115 -6.59 10.69 9.72
C HIS A 115 -5.43 10.38 8.78
N TRP A 116 -5.72 9.69 7.68
CA TRP A 116 -4.71 9.29 6.73
C TRP A 116 -5.22 9.49 5.32
N HIS A 117 -4.32 9.84 4.40
CA HIS A 117 -4.62 9.89 2.98
C HIS A 117 -3.84 8.79 2.28
N ALA A 118 -4.46 8.12 1.30
CA ALA A 118 -3.70 7.28 0.40
C ALA A 118 -4.15 7.52 -1.04
N GLY A 119 -3.19 7.82 -1.91
CA GLY A 119 -3.38 7.92 -3.35
C GLY A 119 -2.39 7.05 -4.10
N CYS A 120 -2.89 6.32 -5.09
CA CYS A 120 -2.09 5.58 -6.07
C CYS A 120 -2.33 6.18 -7.44
N TYR A 121 -1.23 6.54 -8.12
CA TYR A 121 -1.25 7.07 -9.48
C TYR A 121 -0.63 6.05 -10.44
N SER A 122 -1.26 5.84 -11.59
CA SER A 122 -0.80 4.89 -12.61
C SER A 122 -0.66 5.60 -13.95
N LEU A 123 0.45 5.39 -14.66
CA LEU A 123 0.67 5.89 -16.00
C LEU A 123 0.62 4.71 -16.99
N ALA A 124 -0.29 4.75 -17.97
CA ALA A 124 -0.30 3.75 -19.04
C ALA A 124 0.55 4.18 -20.25
N ALA A 125 0.74 5.48 -20.42
CA ALA A 125 1.60 6.10 -21.43
C ALA A 125 1.98 7.51 -20.98
N PRO A 126 2.98 8.17 -21.62
CA PRO A 126 3.18 9.61 -21.44
C PRO A 126 1.88 10.37 -21.71
N GLY A 127 1.47 11.24 -20.79
CA GLY A 127 0.21 11.98 -20.90
C GLY A 127 -1.07 11.16 -20.67
N HIS A 128 -0.96 9.95 -20.11
CA HIS A 128 -2.11 9.08 -19.88
C HIS A 128 -2.07 8.48 -18.47
N GLY A 129 -2.61 9.22 -17.51
CA GLY A 129 -2.57 8.91 -16.08
C GLY A 129 -3.93 8.66 -15.45
N PHE A 130 -3.93 7.83 -14.42
CA PHE A 130 -5.09 7.45 -13.63
C PHE A 130 -4.80 7.65 -12.15
N GLU A 131 -5.84 7.93 -11.38
CA GLU A 131 -5.80 8.05 -9.93
C GLU A 131 -6.81 7.10 -9.29
N ALA A 132 -6.41 6.54 -8.15
CA ALA A 132 -7.30 6.04 -7.13
C ALA A 132 -6.80 6.55 -5.78
N SER A 133 -7.57 7.43 -5.13
CA SER A 133 -7.20 8.00 -3.84
C SER A 133 -8.41 8.14 -2.91
N THR A 134 -8.18 8.13 -1.60
CA THR A 134 -9.22 8.33 -0.58
C THR A 134 -8.57 8.66 0.76
N ASP A 135 -9.35 9.28 1.62
CA ASP A 135 -9.02 9.46 3.04
C ASP A 135 -9.52 8.27 3.87
N PHE A 136 -8.88 8.11 5.01
CA PHE A 136 -9.16 7.10 6.01
C PHE A 136 -9.17 7.76 7.39
N HIS A 137 -9.97 7.19 8.29
CA HIS A 137 -10.07 7.67 9.67
C HIS A 137 -10.20 6.51 10.64
N LEU A 138 -9.93 6.78 11.92
CA LEU A 138 -10.17 5.81 12.97
C LEU A 138 -11.65 5.82 13.39
N ALA A 139 -12.34 4.68 13.23
CA ALA A 139 -13.71 4.48 13.66
C ALA A 139 -13.82 3.22 14.52
N LYS A 140 -14.32 3.36 15.76
CA LYS A 140 -14.51 2.24 16.70
C LYS A 140 -13.24 1.36 16.84
N GLY A 141 -12.07 1.98 16.92
CA GLY A 141 -10.78 1.30 17.08
C GLY A 141 -10.25 0.61 15.81
N HIS A 142 -10.88 0.81 14.65
CA HIS A 142 -10.44 0.24 13.37
C HIS A 142 -10.28 1.35 12.34
N VAL A 143 -9.45 1.11 11.33
CA VAL A 143 -9.35 2.00 10.17
C VAL A 143 -10.63 1.84 9.34
N ALA A 144 -11.23 2.96 8.94
CA ALA A 144 -12.36 3.03 8.02
C ALA A 144 -12.03 3.94 6.84
N ILE A 145 -12.60 3.63 5.67
CA ILE A 145 -12.52 4.46 4.47
C ILE A 145 -13.50 5.62 4.63
N ASP A 146 -13.09 6.83 4.26
CA ASP A 146 -14.02 7.94 4.03
C ASP A 146 -14.48 7.95 2.57
N GLU A 147 -15.57 7.26 2.28
CA GLU A 147 -16.11 7.13 0.91
C GLU A 147 -16.44 8.47 0.26
N ALA A 148 -16.71 9.53 1.03
CA ALA A 148 -17.01 10.85 0.49
C ALA A 148 -15.80 11.53 -0.17
N THR A 149 -14.59 11.07 0.17
CA THR A 149 -13.32 11.60 -0.35
C THR A 149 -12.77 10.80 -1.52
N MET A 150 -13.41 9.68 -1.86
CA MET A 150 -12.92 8.75 -2.86
C MET A 150 -12.84 9.41 -4.24
N GLN A 151 -11.64 9.40 -4.82
CA GLN A 151 -11.38 9.81 -6.19
C GLN A 151 -10.95 8.60 -7.00
N ARG A 152 -11.56 8.44 -8.17
CA ARG A 152 -11.14 7.45 -9.15
C ARG A 152 -11.32 8.03 -10.54
N THR A 153 -10.31 7.91 -11.40
CA THR A 153 -10.46 8.25 -12.82
C THR A 153 -11.54 7.35 -13.43
N PRO A 154 -12.63 7.90 -13.98
CA PRO A 154 -13.72 7.11 -14.53
C PRO A 154 -13.30 6.41 -15.81
N GLU A 155 -13.98 5.29 -16.11
CA GLU A 155 -13.81 4.63 -17.40
C GLU A 155 -14.28 5.56 -18.54
N GLY A 156 -13.49 5.63 -19.62
CA GLY A 156 -13.79 6.53 -20.73
C GLY A 156 -13.55 8.01 -20.43
N ALA A 157 -12.78 8.35 -19.39
CA ALA A 157 -12.36 9.72 -19.12
C ALA A 157 -11.78 10.39 -20.39
N PRO A 158 -12.09 11.66 -20.64
CA PRO A 158 -11.59 12.39 -21.81
C PRO A 158 -10.05 12.49 -21.76
N ALA A 159 -9.43 12.66 -22.92
CA ALA A 159 -7.97 12.75 -23.04
C ALA A 159 -7.36 13.87 -22.19
N GLU A 160 -8.08 14.98 -21.99
CA GLU A 160 -7.67 16.10 -21.13
C GLU A 160 -7.55 15.67 -19.66
N ASP A 161 -8.51 14.90 -19.14
CA ASP A 161 -8.46 14.39 -17.77
C ASP A 161 -7.32 13.38 -17.57
N LEU A 162 -7.06 12.55 -18.59
CA LEU A 162 -5.96 11.57 -18.56
C LEU A 162 -4.58 12.26 -18.64
N GLN A 163 -4.49 13.35 -19.40
CA GLN A 163 -3.30 14.21 -19.44
C GLN A 163 -3.06 14.87 -18.09
N ALA A 164 -4.11 15.48 -17.50
CA ALA A 164 -4.04 16.08 -16.17
C ALA A 164 -3.68 15.05 -15.09
N GLY A 165 -4.21 13.82 -15.19
CA GLY A 165 -3.86 12.71 -14.30
C GLY A 165 -2.38 12.34 -14.37
N ALA A 166 -1.78 12.39 -15.57
CA ALA A 166 -0.36 12.12 -15.74
C ALA A 166 0.51 13.20 -15.09
N GLU A 167 0.18 14.47 -15.31
CA GLU A 167 0.87 15.60 -14.71
C GLU A 167 0.75 15.58 -13.17
N LYS A 168 -0.44 15.24 -12.66
CA LYS A 168 -0.69 15.06 -11.23
C LYS A 168 0.20 13.96 -10.63
N ALA A 169 0.38 12.83 -11.32
CA ALA A 169 1.23 11.74 -10.85
C ALA A 169 2.71 12.18 -10.70
N GLU A 170 3.24 12.94 -11.66
CA GLU A 170 4.62 13.45 -11.59
C GLU A 170 4.80 14.51 -10.50
N LEU A 171 3.80 15.38 -10.31
CA LEU A 171 3.81 16.37 -9.23
C LEU A 171 3.71 15.67 -7.86
N TRP A 172 2.85 14.68 -7.73
CA TRP A 172 2.72 13.89 -6.51
C TRP A 172 4.04 13.19 -6.16
N LEU A 173 4.69 12.52 -7.13
CA LEU A 173 5.97 11.85 -6.89
C LEU A 173 7.04 12.84 -6.41
N ARG A 174 7.16 14.01 -7.05
CA ARG A 174 8.08 15.06 -6.61
C ARG A 174 7.75 15.58 -5.21
N GLY A 175 6.48 15.80 -4.93
CA GLY A 175 6.00 16.28 -3.62
C GLY A 175 6.31 15.31 -2.50
N ILE A 176 5.93 14.03 -2.66
CA ILE A 176 6.19 13.01 -1.63
C ILE A 176 7.68 12.74 -1.45
N MET A 177 8.47 12.79 -2.54
CA MET A 177 9.93 12.68 -2.42
C MET A 177 10.52 13.81 -1.58
N GLY A 178 10.13 15.06 -1.85
CA GLY A 178 10.60 16.21 -1.08
C GLY A 178 10.15 16.19 0.38
N GLN A 179 8.93 15.71 0.66
CA GLN A 179 8.43 15.56 2.02
C GLN A 179 9.25 14.55 2.83
N VAL A 180 9.61 13.41 2.23
CA VAL A 180 10.28 12.31 2.94
C VAL A 180 11.79 12.52 3.05
N TRP A 181 12.42 13.05 1.99
CA TRP A 181 13.88 13.06 1.87
C TRP A 181 14.52 14.46 1.86
N GLY A 182 13.73 15.54 1.81
CA GLY A 182 14.23 16.93 1.74
C GLY A 182 14.69 17.33 0.35
#